data_AF-A0A2H0ADM1-F1
#
_entry.id   AF-A0A2H0ADM1-F1
#
_cell.length_a   1.000
_cell.length_b   1.000
_cell.length_c   1.000
_cell.angle_alpha   90.00
_cell.angle_beta   90.00
_cell.angle_gamma   90.00
#
_symmetry.space_group_name_H-M   'P 1'
#
loop_
_entity.id
_entity.type
_entity.pdbx_description
1 polymer ?
#
loop_
_entity_poly.entity_id
_entity_poly.type
_entity_poly.pdbx_seq_one_letter_code
_entity_poly.pdbx_strand_id
1 'polypeptide(L)'
;MIKRSFFGLVKPKLRYETLDDTQAEPVRVTPSKQIQFYIGESPDTIGNALQKPGDKVKNGQKIAGADKSGEYFLSSRSGQISKISSFTGIMGKTYTVVAMDVDKESSQILD
;
A
#
# COMPACT_ATOMS: atom_id res chain seq x y z
N MET A 1 -63.36 -30.84 -7.18
CA MET A 1 -62.73 -29.51 -7.38
C MET A 1 -62.54 -28.85 -6.02
N ILE A 2 -61.30 -28.74 -5.57
CA ILE A 2 -60.97 -28.11 -4.27
C ILE A 2 -60.72 -26.62 -4.51
N LYS A 3 -61.65 -25.77 -4.07
CA LYS A 3 -61.46 -24.31 -4.00
C LYS A 3 -60.59 -24.01 -2.78
N ARG A 4 -59.27 -23.91 -2.95
CA ARG A 4 -58.38 -23.46 -1.87
C ARG A 4 -58.53 -21.95 -1.71
N SER A 5 -58.95 -21.55 -0.52
CA SER A 5 -59.15 -20.16 -0.14
C SER A 5 -57.80 -19.42 -0.17
N PHE A 6 -57.72 -18.32 -0.93
CA PHE A 6 -56.55 -17.41 -0.98
C PHE A 6 -56.58 -16.35 0.14
N PHE A 7 -57.47 -16.51 1.13
CA PHE A 7 -57.52 -15.65 2.31
C PHE A 7 -56.54 -16.16 3.37
N GLY A 8 -55.24 -15.98 3.09
CA GLY A 8 -54.21 -16.10 4.12
C GLY A 8 -54.48 -15.05 5.20
N LEU A 9 -54.82 -15.51 6.42
CA LEU A 9 -55.16 -14.68 7.59
C LEU A 9 -54.06 -13.70 8.04
N VAL A 10 -52.90 -13.71 7.38
CA VAL A 10 -51.71 -12.98 7.81
C VAL A 10 -51.10 -12.27 6.61
N LYS A 11 -50.99 -10.94 6.69
CA LYS A 11 -50.28 -10.14 5.68
C LYS A 11 -48.82 -10.60 5.62
N PRO A 12 -48.28 -10.96 4.44
CA PRO A 12 -46.86 -11.28 4.32
C PRO A 12 -46.05 -10.03 4.72
N LYS A 13 -45.12 -10.20 5.66
CA LYS A 13 -44.19 -9.15 6.09
C LYS A 13 -42.78 -9.58 5.72
N LEU A 14 -42.08 -8.74 4.98
CA LEU A 14 -40.65 -8.87 4.80
C LEU A 14 -39.97 -8.58 6.15
N ARG A 15 -39.24 -9.57 6.66
CA ARG A 15 -38.33 -9.40 7.79
C ARG A 15 -36.96 -9.13 7.20
N TYR A 16 -36.41 -7.97 7.51
CA TYR A 16 -35.03 -7.64 7.21
C TYR A 16 -34.28 -7.65 8.54
N GLU A 17 -33.04 -8.12 8.52
CA GLU A 17 -32.12 -7.79 9.61
C GLU A 17 -31.88 -6.29 9.58
N THR A 18 -32.21 -5.63 10.69
CA THR A 18 -31.78 -4.26 10.94
C THR A 18 -30.28 -4.30 11.20
N LEU A 19 -29.52 -3.58 10.39
CA LEU A 19 -28.10 -3.36 10.67
C LEU A 19 -28.00 -2.65 12.01
N ASP A 20 -27.07 -3.12 12.84
CA ASP A 20 -26.75 -2.48 14.11
C ASP A 20 -26.05 -1.15 13.82
N ASP A 21 -26.65 -0.04 14.28
CA ASP A 21 -26.09 1.31 14.13
C ASP A 21 -24.95 1.58 15.13
N THR A 22 -24.56 0.57 15.93
CA THR A 22 -23.46 0.68 16.88
C THR A 22 -22.14 0.88 16.13
N GLN A 23 -21.59 2.09 16.26
CA GLN A 23 -20.30 2.43 15.67
C GLN A 23 -19.20 1.66 16.41
N ALA A 24 -18.34 0.96 15.65
CA ALA A 24 -17.20 0.27 16.23
C ALA A 24 -16.23 1.25 16.90
N GLU A 25 -15.57 0.80 17.96
CA GLU A 25 -14.56 1.61 18.64
C GLU A 25 -13.40 1.95 17.68
N PRO A 26 -12.82 3.17 17.78
CA PRO A 26 -11.70 3.55 16.95
C PRO A 26 -10.49 2.62 17.16
N VAL A 27 -9.95 2.07 16.07
CA VAL A 27 -8.72 1.28 16.12
C VAL A 27 -7.52 2.18 15.85
N ARG A 28 -6.52 2.13 16.73
CA ARG A 28 -5.27 2.86 16.53
C ARG A 28 -4.47 2.24 15.39
N VAL A 29 -4.26 3.00 14.32
CA VAL A 29 -3.39 2.59 13.19
C VAL A 29 -1.98 3.13 13.44
N THR A 30 -0.99 2.23 13.49
CA THR A 30 0.41 2.62 13.67
C THR A 30 1.09 2.82 12.31
N PRO A 31 2.02 3.78 12.19
CA PRO A 31 2.80 3.95 10.96
C PRO A 31 3.64 2.70 10.66
N SER A 32 3.75 2.34 9.37
CA SER A 32 4.62 1.25 8.96
C SER A 32 6.08 1.56 9.29
N LYS A 33 6.81 0.54 9.75
CA LYS A 33 8.26 0.59 10.00
C LYS A 33 9.08 0.48 8.72
N GLN A 34 8.47 0.02 7.62
CA GLN A 34 9.13 -0.20 6.34
C GLN A 34 8.27 0.39 5.22
N ILE A 35 8.92 1.00 4.24
CA ILE A 35 8.29 1.46 3.00
C ILE A 35 8.99 0.84 1.79
N GLN A 36 8.27 0.82 0.67
CA GLN A 36 8.76 0.27 -0.59
C GLN A 36 8.54 1.26 -1.72
N PHE A 37 9.57 1.48 -2.52
CA PHE A 37 9.50 2.28 -3.74
C PHE A 37 9.47 1.35 -4.95
N TYR A 38 8.52 1.56 -5.85
CA TYR A 38 8.37 0.80 -7.09
C TYR A 38 8.80 1.67 -8.26
N ILE A 39 9.95 1.36 -8.83
CA ILE A 39 10.57 2.11 -9.93
C ILE A 39 10.26 1.36 -11.23
N GLY A 40 9.71 2.07 -12.21
CA GLY A 40 9.23 1.49 -13.48
C GLY A 40 10.32 1.01 -14.44
N GLU A 41 11.57 0.99 -14.00
CA GLU A 41 12.73 0.51 -14.75
C GLU A 41 13.28 -0.75 -14.11
N SER A 42 13.84 -1.66 -14.93
CA SER A 42 14.49 -2.86 -14.42
C SER A 42 15.79 -2.51 -13.69
N PRO A 43 16.25 -3.35 -12.74
CA PRO A 43 17.47 -3.07 -11.99
C PRO A 43 18.69 -2.90 -12.89
N ASP A 44 18.73 -3.66 -14.00
CA ASP A 44 19.78 -3.62 -15.00
C ASP A 44 19.84 -2.29 -15.75
N THR A 45 18.70 -1.60 -15.88
CA THR A 45 18.60 -0.31 -16.57
C THR A 45 19.04 0.83 -15.67
N ILE A 46 18.74 0.76 -14.37
CA ILE A 46 19.09 1.79 -13.38
C ILE A 46 20.59 1.71 -13.02
N GLY A 47 21.17 0.50 -13.07
CA GLY A 47 22.61 0.30 -12.90
C GLY A 47 23.18 0.89 -11.61
N ASN A 48 24.31 1.60 -11.72
CA ASN A 48 25.03 2.19 -10.58
C ASN A 48 24.37 3.44 -9.99
N ALA A 49 23.31 3.96 -10.61
CA ALA A 49 22.59 5.15 -10.12
C ALA A 49 21.64 4.82 -8.94
N LEU A 50 21.54 3.54 -8.56
CA LEU A 50 20.72 3.05 -7.44
C LEU A 50 21.54 3.00 -6.15
N GLN A 51 21.01 3.59 -5.08
CA GLN A 51 21.55 3.42 -3.72
C GLN A 51 21.48 1.94 -3.30
N LYS A 52 22.48 1.44 -2.58
CA LYS A 52 22.65 0.02 -2.27
C LYS A 52 21.98 -0.37 -0.96
N PRO A 53 21.67 -1.67 -0.76
CA PRO A 53 21.28 -2.15 0.56
C PRO A 53 22.34 -1.81 1.60
N GLY A 54 21.91 -1.28 2.75
CA GLY A 54 22.76 -0.75 3.82
C GLY A 54 22.92 0.77 3.79
N ASP A 55 22.66 1.45 2.66
CA ASP A 55 22.82 2.89 2.56
C ASP A 55 21.76 3.63 3.38
N LYS A 56 22.21 4.68 4.09
CA LYS A 56 21.31 5.63 4.76
C LYS A 56 20.87 6.71 3.80
N VAL A 57 19.58 6.98 3.82
CA VAL A 57 18.93 7.96 2.95
C VAL A 57 18.09 8.90 3.78
N LYS A 58 18.19 10.19 3.47
CA LYS A 58 17.38 11.25 4.08
C LYS A 58 16.09 11.46 3.30
N ASN A 59 15.09 12.04 3.97
CA ASN A 59 13.92 12.60 3.29
C ASN A 59 14.37 13.55 2.16
N GLY A 60 13.79 13.38 0.97
CA GLY A 60 14.10 14.15 -0.23
C GLY A 60 15.41 13.76 -0.92
N GLN A 61 16.16 12.77 -0.41
CA GLN A 61 17.39 12.32 -1.04
C GLN A 61 17.10 11.44 -2.26
N LYS A 62 17.89 11.58 -3.32
CA LYS A 62 17.82 10.73 -4.51
C LYS A 62 18.16 9.27 -4.17
N ILE A 63 17.24 8.36 -4.46
CA ILE A 63 17.39 6.90 -4.28
C ILE A 63 17.78 6.19 -5.57
N ALA A 64 17.32 6.72 -6.71
CA ALA A 64 17.62 6.18 -8.03
C ALA A 64 17.58 7.29 -9.08
N GLY A 65 18.31 7.11 -10.18
CA GLY A 65 18.23 7.94 -11.37
C GLY A 65 18.15 7.07 -12.62
N ALA A 66 17.38 7.52 -13.61
CA ALA A 66 17.35 6.94 -14.92
C ALA A 66 18.39 7.64 -15.80
N ASP A 67 19.45 6.93 -16.20
CA ASP A 67 20.57 7.50 -16.94
C ASP A 67 20.17 8.11 -18.30
N LYS A 68 19.03 7.69 -18.87
CA LYS A 68 18.60 8.08 -20.22
C LYS A 68 17.43 9.07 -20.27
N SER A 69 16.56 9.10 -19.28
CA SER A 69 15.35 9.95 -19.30
C SER A 69 15.51 11.24 -18.50
N GLY A 70 16.55 11.36 -17.68
CA GLY A 70 16.70 12.47 -16.73
C GLY A 70 15.73 12.38 -15.53
N GLU A 71 14.95 11.31 -15.45
CA GLU A 71 14.07 11.05 -14.31
C GLU A 71 14.88 10.65 -13.09
N TYR A 72 14.38 11.03 -11.92
CA TYR A 72 14.97 10.67 -10.64
C TYR A 72 13.90 10.37 -9.61
N PHE A 73 14.24 9.50 -8.67
CA PHE A 73 13.35 9.06 -7.61
C PHE A 73 13.92 9.56 -6.29
N LEU A 74 13.06 10.17 -5.48
CA LEU A 74 13.42 10.70 -4.16
C LEU A 74 12.83 9.83 -3.06
N SER A 75 13.54 9.70 -1.95
CA SER A 75 13.00 9.08 -0.75
C SER A 75 11.97 10.00 -0.09
N SER A 76 10.78 9.46 0.22
CA SER A 76 9.76 10.18 0.97
C SER A 76 10.04 10.27 2.47
N ARG A 77 10.98 9.46 3.01
CA ARG A 77 11.31 9.41 4.44
C ARG A 77 12.80 9.15 4.67
N SER A 78 13.27 9.47 5.87
CA SER A 78 14.63 9.10 6.29
C SER A 78 14.65 7.64 6.78
N GLY A 79 15.71 6.93 6.46
CA GLY A 79 15.85 5.53 6.81
C GLY A 79 17.07 4.86 6.20
N GLN A 80 17.04 3.53 6.18
CA GLN A 80 18.09 2.69 5.60
C GLN A 80 17.50 1.73 4.56
N ILE A 81 18.14 1.63 3.40
CA ILE A 81 17.72 0.67 2.37
C ILE A 81 18.01 -0.73 2.88
N SER A 82 16.98 -1.55 3.03
CA SER A 82 17.10 -2.91 3.56
C SER A 82 17.28 -3.93 2.44
N LYS A 83 16.60 -3.74 1.31
CA LYS A 83 16.64 -4.70 0.20
C LYS A 83 16.27 -4.05 -1.13
N ILE A 84 16.84 -4.60 -2.20
CA ILE A 84 16.44 -4.31 -3.58
C ILE A 84 16.02 -5.62 -4.24
N SER A 85 14.90 -5.61 -4.95
CA SER A 85 14.36 -6.78 -5.64
C SER A 85 13.60 -6.39 -6.91
N SER A 86 13.31 -7.35 -7.77
CA SER A 86 12.41 -7.14 -8.91
C SER A 86 10.99 -7.57 -8.57
N PHE A 87 10.00 -6.86 -9.08
CA PHE A 87 8.59 -7.19 -8.96
C PHE A 87 7.93 -7.18 -10.34
N THR A 88 7.15 -8.21 -10.66
CA THR A 88 6.36 -8.24 -11.89
C THR A 88 4.94 -7.80 -11.56
N GLY A 89 4.59 -6.61 -12.02
CA GLY A 89 3.27 -6.04 -11.85
C GLY A 89 2.27 -6.50 -12.91
N ILE A 90 1.16 -5.77 -12.98
CA ILE A 90 0.07 -6.05 -13.92
C ILE A 90 0.58 -5.92 -15.37
N MET A 91 0.08 -6.78 -16.25
CA MET A 91 0.48 -6.89 -17.67
C MET A 91 1.97 -7.23 -17.88
N GLY A 92 2.61 -7.88 -16.90
CA GLY A 92 4.00 -8.32 -17.04
C GLY A 92 5.03 -7.20 -16.95
N LYS A 93 4.64 -5.99 -16.54
CA LYS A 93 5.58 -4.88 -16.34
C LYS A 93 6.50 -5.18 -15.16
N THR A 94 7.81 -5.13 -15.39
CA THR A 94 8.81 -5.33 -14.35
C THR A 94 9.15 -3.99 -13.68
N TYR A 95 9.24 -4.02 -12.35
CA TYR A 95 9.60 -2.90 -11.49
C TYR A 95 10.80 -3.27 -10.64
N THR A 96 11.68 -2.29 -10.39
CA THR A 96 12.66 -2.38 -9.31
C THR A 96 12.02 -1.92 -8.01
N VAL A 97 12.04 -2.78 -7.01
CA VAL A 97 11.52 -2.51 -5.67
C VAL A 97 12.67 -2.22 -4.73
N VAL A 98 12.66 -1.04 -4.12
CA VAL A 98 13.59 -0.64 -3.06
C VAL A 98 12.84 -0.62 -1.74
N ALA A 99 13.15 -1.58 -0.87
CA ALA A 99 12.62 -1.62 0.49
C ALA A 99 13.53 -0.82 1.42
N MET A 100 12.92 -0.01 2.28
CA MET A 100 13.62 0.86 3.21
C MET A 100 12.99 0.81 4.59
N ASP A 101 13.80 0.55 5.60
CA ASP A 101 13.40 0.62 7.01
C ASP A 101 13.46 2.08 7.46
N VAL A 102 12.38 2.54 8.07
CA VAL A 102 12.13 3.95 8.38
C VAL A 102 12.64 4.30 9.77
N ASP A 103 13.35 5.42 9.88
CA ASP A 103 13.83 5.90 11.17
C ASP A 103 12.66 6.34 12.08
N LYS A 104 12.73 5.96 13.37
CA LYS A 104 11.70 6.26 14.38
C LYS A 104 11.40 7.76 14.51
N GLU A 105 12.41 8.61 14.39
CA GLU A 105 12.25 10.07 14.54
C GLU A 105 11.47 10.72 13.39
N SER A 106 11.40 10.07 12.22
CA SER A 106 10.62 10.60 11.10
C SER A 106 9.14 10.22 11.19
N SER A 107 8.75 9.38 12.17
CA SER A 107 7.35 8.98 12.37
C SER A 107 6.61 10.16 12.95
N GLN A 108 5.59 10.62 12.22
CA GLN A 108 4.65 11.62 12.71
C GLN A 108 3.88 10.98 13.87
N ILE A 109 4.50 10.98 15.04
CA ILE A 109 3.82 10.85 16.32
C ILE A 109 3.32 12.28 16.57
N LEU A 110 2.10 12.54 16.12
CA LEU A 110 1.34 13.66 16.66
C LEU A 110 0.88 13.20 18.03
N ASP A 111 1.45 13.82 19.08
CA ASP A 111 0.93 13.75 20.45
C ASP A 111 -0.45 14.42 20.53
#